data_AF-A0AAQ0QBJ5-F1
#
_entry.id   AF-A0AAQ0QBJ5-F1
#
_cell.length_a   1.000
_cell.length_b   1.000
_cell.length_c   1.000
_cell.angle_alpha   90.00
_cell.angle_beta   90.00
_cell.angle_gamma   90.00
#
_symmetry.space_group_name_H-M   'P 1'
#
loop_
_entity.id
_entity.type
_entity.pdbx_description
1 polymer ?
#
loop_
_entity_poly.entity_id
_entity_poly.type
_entity_poly.pdbx_seq_one_letter_code
_entity_poly.pdbx_strand_id
1 'polypeptide(L)'
;MPQTMISVRVHAAVAHGRITRNAIVRYPSEPQTDIPPIVKPFEGEIHSTIDLNGIAVIVPAAYRLPESLTPPDHISAPGAFGAYLTLLAARIPPVIEHDTAKVITIEF
;
A
#
# COMPACT_ATOMS: atom_id res chain seq x y z
N MET A 1 -4.88 19.08 16.63
CA MET A 1 -3.58 18.38 16.71
C MET A 1 -2.88 18.57 15.37
N PRO A 2 -1.58 18.90 15.30
CA PRO A 2 -0.86 18.88 14.03
C PRO A 2 -0.92 17.46 13.45
N GLN A 3 -1.20 17.36 12.15
CA GLN A 3 -1.37 16.09 11.47
C GLN A 3 -0.02 15.44 11.24
N THR A 4 0.14 14.20 11.71
CA THR A 4 1.35 13.43 11.46
C THR A 4 1.24 12.77 10.10
N MET A 5 2.08 13.21 9.15
CA MET A 5 2.24 12.52 7.88
C MET A 5 3.22 11.36 8.03
N ILE A 6 2.82 10.19 7.59
CA ILE A 6 3.66 8.99 7.53
C ILE A 6 4.19 8.87 6.11
N SER A 7 5.47 8.52 5.98
CA SER A 7 6.11 8.14 4.71
C SER A 7 6.77 6.77 4.89
N VAL A 8 6.39 5.80 4.05
CA VAL A 8 6.91 4.43 4.12
C VAL A 8 7.47 4.02 2.76
N ARG A 9 8.69 3.50 2.75
CA ARG A 9 9.28 2.82 1.59
C ARG A 9 8.90 1.35 1.64
N VAL A 10 8.36 0.85 0.54
CA VAL A 10 7.84 -0.51 0.39
C VAL A 10 8.35 -1.17 -0.88
N HIS A 11 8.39 -2.51 -0.92
CA HIS A 11 8.74 -3.25 -2.13
C HIS A 11 7.71 -3.09 -3.25
N ALA A 12 6.45 -2.89 -2.88
CA ALA A 12 5.40 -2.53 -3.82
C ALA A 12 4.27 -1.77 -3.13
N ALA A 13 3.62 -0.90 -3.88
CA ALA A 13 2.33 -0.32 -3.53
C ALA A 13 1.27 -0.81 -4.50
N VAL A 14 0.07 -1.12 -3.99
CA VAL A 14 -1.10 -1.50 -4.77
C VAL A 14 -2.21 -0.50 -4.53
N ALA A 15 -2.70 0.13 -5.59
CA ALA A 15 -3.77 1.12 -5.54
C ALA A 15 -4.54 1.14 -6.85
N HIS A 16 -5.87 1.14 -6.80
CA HIS A 16 -6.73 1.25 -8.00
C HIS A 16 -6.39 0.23 -9.10
N GLY A 17 -6.09 -1.01 -8.71
CA GLY A 17 -5.68 -2.07 -9.64
C GLY A 17 -4.30 -1.87 -10.29
N ARG A 18 -3.53 -0.89 -9.84
CA ARG A 18 -2.16 -0.63 -10.31
C ARG A 18 -1.14 -1.07 -9.28
N ILE A 19 0.01 -1.53 -9.78
CA ILE A 19 1.16 -1.96 -9.00
C ILE A 19 2.29 -0.97 -9.27
N THR A 20 2.84 -0.38 -8.22
CA THR A 20 4.06 0.43 -8.28
C THR A 20 5.15 -0.28 -7.49
N ARG A 21 6.22 -0.71 -8.17
CA ARG A 21 7.36 -1.41 -7.55
C ARG A 21 8.33 -0.42 -6.93
N ASN A 22 9.02 -0.83 -5.86
CA ASN A 22 9.98 -0.02 -5.12
C ASN A 22 9.41 1.38 -4.88
N ALA A 23 8.39 1.48 -4.04
CA ALA A 23 7.57 2.67 -3.94
C ALA A 23 7.75 3.36 -2.58
N ILE A 24 7.47 4.66 -2.55
CA ILE A 24 7.20 5.40 -1.33
C ILE A 24 5.72 5.76 -1.29
N VAL A 25 5.09 5.44 -0.17
CA VAL A 25 3.69 5.77 0.11
C VAL A 25 3.65 6.77 1.25
N ARG A 26 3.01 7.91 0.99
CA ARG A 26 2.84 8.99 1.97
C ARG A 26 1.36 9.20 2.27
N TYR A 27 1.00 9.18 3.54
CA TYR A 27 -0.40 9.20 3.97
C TYR A 27 -0.55 9.82 5.37
N PRO A 28 -1.71 10.38 5.72
CA PRO A 28 -1.97 10.85 7.09
C PRO A 28 -2.02 9.66 8.06
N SER A 29 -1.56 9.85 9.31
CA SER A 29 -1.57 8.81 10.34
C SER A 29 -2.95 8.26 10.66
N GLU A 30 -4.00 9.05 10.40
CA GLU A 30 -5.40 8.65 10.47
C GLU A 30 -6.06 8.89 9.10
N PRO A 31 -6.96 8.00 8.63
CA PRO A 31 -7.65 8.16 7.35
C PRO A 31 -8.41 9.48 7.25
N GLN A 32 -8.22 10.21 6.16
CA GLN A 32 -8.88 11.51 5.91
C GLN A 32 -9.38 11.59 4.46
N THR A 33 -10.56 12.17 4.27
CA THR A 33 -11.16 12.34 2.94
C THR A 33 -10.40 13.36 2.10
N ASP A 34 -9.96 14.47 2.72
CA ASP A 34 -9.34 15.58 2.00
C ASP A 34 -7.83 15.41 1.74
N ILE A 35 -7.21 14.38 2.33
CA ILE A 35 -5.77 14.10 2.21
C ILE A 35 -5.57 12.64 1.80
N PRO A 36 -5.63 12.32 0.50
CA PRO A 36 -5.48 10.94 0.05
C PRO A 36 -4.01 10.46 0.17
N PRO A 37 -3.79 9.15 0.36
CA PRO A 37 -2.47 8.56 0.23
C PRO A 37 -1.88 8.79 -1.16
N ILE A 38 -0.58 9.10 -1.20
CA ILE A 38 0.18 9.34 -2.42
C ILE A 38 1.17 8.19 -2.63
N VAL A 39 1.18 7.60 -3.82
CA VAL A 39 2.16 6.58 -4.23
C VAL A 39 3.12 7.18 -5.24
N LYS A 40 4.41 6.99 -5.03
CA LYS A 40 5.45 7.34 -6.02
C LYS A 40 6.48 6.21 -6.13
N PRO A 41 7.06 5.96 -7.32
CA PRO A 41 8.29 5.19 -7.43
C PRO A 41 9.40 5.82 -6.56
N PHE A 42 10.23 4.99 -5.95
CA PHE A 42 11.40 5.41 -5.20
C PHE A 42 12.60 5.54 -6.14
N GLU A 43 13.06 6.78 -6.33
CA GLU A 43 14.15 7.15 -7.24
C GLU A 43 15.44 7.57 -6.48
N GLY A 44 15.62 7.10 -5.24
CA GLY A 44 16.84 7.32 -4.46
C GLY A 44 16.92 8.62 -3.67
N GLU A 45 16.31 9.71 -4.14
CA GLU A 45 16.35 11.03 -3.45
C GLU A 45 15.23 11.27 -2.43
N ILE A 46 14.20 10.42 -2.41
CA ILE A 46 13.04 10.61 -1.55
C ILE A 46 13.29 9.92 -0.19
N HIS A 47 13.51 10.70 0.87
CA HIS A 47 13.67 10.15 2.21
C HIS A 47 12.33 9.59 2.75
N SER A 48 12.34 8.31 3.14
CA SER A 48 11.26 7.69 3.90
C SER A 48 11.45 7.94 5.39
N THR A 49 10.35 8.04 6.14
CA THR A 49 10.41 8.04 7.60
C THR A 49 10.51 6.63 8.18
N ILE A 50 10.10 5.61 7.40
CA ILE A 50 10.07 4.20 7.80
C ILE A 50 10.43 3.32 6.59
N ASP A 51 11.34 2.38 6.76
CA ASP A 51 11.59 1.33 5.78
C ASP A 51 10.77 0.09 6.14
N LEU A 52 9.88 -0.34 5.26
CA LEU A 52 9.02 -1.51 5.45
C LEU A 52 9.33 -2.59 4.41
N ASN A 53 9.75 -3.75 4.89
CA ASN A 53 9.91 -4.95 4.07
C ASN A 53 8.53 -5.56 3.77
N GLY A 54 7.82 -4.97 2.81
CA GLY A 54 6.43 -5.32 2.62
C GLY A 54 5.72 -4.65 1.44
N ILE A 55 4.40 -4.71 1.46
CA ILE A 55 3.49 -4.11 0.49
C ILE A 55 2.60 -3.09 1.20
N ALA A 56 2.44 -1.91 0.61
CA ALA A 56 1.40 -0.96 1.00
C ALA A 56 0.18 -1.11 0.08
N VAL A 57 -1.00 -1.21 0.66
CA VAL A 57 -2.27 -1.29 -0.09
C VAL A 57 -3.14 -0.10 0.26
N ILE A 58 -3.57 0.64 -0.77
CA ILE A 58 -4.53 1.74 -0.62
C ILE A 58 -5.94 1.20 -0.82
N VAL A 59 -6.78 1.35 0.20
CA VAL A 59 -8.16 0.84 0.22
C VAL A 59 -9.13 1.86 0.85
N PRO A 60 -10.45 1.72 0.62
CA PRO A 60 -11.44 2.49 1.37
C PRO A 60 -11.30 2.27 2.89
N ALA A 61 -11.55 3.30 3.70
CA ALA A 61 -11.30 3.26 5.15
C ALA A 61 -12.07 2.14 5.86
N ALA A 62 -13.29 1.83 5.39
CA ALA A 62 -14.11 0.75 5.93
C ALA A 62 -13.65 -0.66 5.54
N TYR A 63 -12.84 -0.80 4.48
CA TYR A 63 -12.42 -2.10 3.96
C TYR A 63 -11.53 -2.86 4.96
N ARG A 64 -11.73 -4.16 5.09
CA ARG A 64 -10.84 -5.06 5.83
C ARG A 64 -10.24 -6.04 4.86
N LEU A 65 -8.92 -6.25 4.95
CA LEU A 65 -8.25 -7.24 4.12
C LEU A 65 -8.73 -8.64 4.55
N PRO A 66 -9.35 -9.42 3.66
CA PRO A 66 -9.78 -10.78 3.97
C PRO A 66 -8.56 -11.70 4.13
N GLU A 67 -8.71 -12.75 4.95
CA GLU A 67 -7.64 -13.75 5.17
C GLU A 67 -7.17 -14.40 3.88
N SER A 68 -8.04 -14.59 2.89
CA SER A 68 -7.66 -15.12 1.58
C SER A 68 -6.68 -14.23 0.79
N LEU A 69 -6.43 -13.01 1.26
CA LEU A 69 -5.48 -12.06 0.69
C LEU A 69 -4.32 -11.77 1.64
N THR A 70 -4.02 -12.67 2.59
CA THR A 70 -2.75 -12.63 3.32
C THR A 70 -1.62 -13.22 2.47
N PRO A 71 -0.34 -12.87 2.76
CA PRO A 71 0.80 -13.46 2.08
C PRO A 71 0.78 -14.99 2.14
N PRO A 72 1.13 -15.70 1.06
CA PRO A 72 1.38 -17.14 1.12
C PRO A 72 2.70 -17.44 1.86
N ASP A 73 2.78 -18.60 2.50
CA ASP A 73 3.95 -19.05 3.29
C ASP A 73 5.27 -19.07 2.50
N HIS A 74 5.20 -19.16 1.17
CA HIS A 74 6.34 -19.22 0.27
C HIS A 74 6.43 -17.99 -0.64
N ILE A 75 6.10 -16.80 -0.15
CA ILE A 75 6.15 -15.55 -0.92
C ILE A 75 7.53 -15.23 -1.53
N SER A 76 8.60 -15.76 -0.93
CA SER A 76 9.98 -15.64 -1.41
C SER A 76 10.33 -16.59 -2.57
N ALA A 77 9.47 -17.56 -2.90
CA ALA A 77 9.69 -18.45 -4.03
C ALA A 77 9.66 -17.66 -5.36
N PRO A 78 10.44 -18.08 -6.38
CA PRO A 78 10.49 -17.38 -7.66
C PRO A 78 9.09 -17.19 -8.27
N GLY A 79 8.74 -15.93 -8.58
CA GLY A 79 7.45 -15.56 -9.17
C GLY A 79 6.28 -15.44 -8.20
N ALA A 80 6.36 -16.01 -6.99
CA ALA A 80 5.26 -15.99 -6.01
C ALA A 80 4.89 -14.56 -5.60
N PHE A 81 5.88 -13.71 -5.34
CA PHE A 81 5.65 -12.31 -4.99
C PHE A 81 4.92 -11.54 -6.11
N GLY A 82 5.31 -11.73 -7.37
CA GLY A 82 4.66 -11.08 -8.51
C GLY A 82 3.21 -11.55 -8.72
N ALA A 83 2.98 -12.85 -8.57
CA ALA A 83 1.63 -13.43 -8.63
C ALA A 83 0.73 -12.87 -7.52
N TYR A 84 1.28 -12.75 -6.31
CA TYR A 84 0.56 -12.18 -5.17
C TYR A 84 0.20 -10.70 -5.38
N LEU A 85 1.11 -9.88 -5.92
CA LEU A 85 0.79 -8.49 -6.26
C LEU A 85 -0.31 -8.39 -7.32
N THR A 86 -0.31 -9.29 -8.30
CA THR A 86 -1.34 -9.35 -9.34
C THR A 86 -2.70 -9.72 -8.73
N LEU A 87 -2.73 -10.69 -7.81
CA LEU A 87 -3.94 -11.05 -7.06
C LEU A 87 -4.48 -9.86 -6.26
N LEU A 88 -3.61 -9.16 -5.53
CA LEU A 88 -3.97 -7.98 -4.77
C LEU A 88 -4.57 -6.90 -5.69
N ALA A 89 -3.88 -6.54 -6.77
CA ALA A 89 -4.37 -5.54 -7.72
C ALA A 89 -5.73 -5.90 -8.33
N ALA A 90 -6.00 -7.18 -8.57
CA ALA A 90 -7.27 -7.64 -9.12
C ALA A 90 -8.43 -7.68 -8.10
N ARG A 91 -8.13 -7.78 -6.80
CA ARG A 91 -9.14 -8.03 -5.75
C ARG A 91 -9.40 -6.84 -4.84
N ILE A 92 -8.46 -5.91 -4.73
CA ILE A 92 -8.60 -4.74 -3.89
C ILE A 92 -9.58 -3.74 -4.53
N PRO A 93 -10.61 -3.28 -3.79
CA PRO A 93 -11.51 -2.28 -4.31
C PRO A 93 -10.77 -0.95 -4.54
N PRO A 94 -11.09 -0.22 -5.61
CA PRO A 94 -10.56 1.12 -5.82
C PRO A 94 -11.09 2.09 -4.76
N VAL A 95 -10.32 3.14 -4.48
CA VAL A 95 -10.79 4.30 -3.73
C VAL A 95 -11.38 5.30 -4.72
N ILE A 96 -12.63 5.72 -4.55
CA ILE A 96 -13.24 6.75 -5.41
C ILE A 96 -13.04 8.17 -4.83
N GLU A 97 -13.32 9.21 -5.62
CA GLU A 97 -12.96 10.63 -5.35
C GLU A 97 -13.53 11.21 -4.03
N HIS A 98 -14.48 10.54 -3.41
CA HIS A 98 -15.09 10.96 -2.14
C HIS A 98 -14.90 9.94 -1.00
N ASP A 99 -14.14 8.88 -1.24
CA ASP A 99 -13.82 7.90 -0.21
C ASP A 99 -12.72 8.44 0.71
N THR A 100 -12.92 8.26 2.01
CA THR A 100 -11.80 8.25 2.94
C THR A 100 -10.93 7.02 2.64
N ALA A 101 -9.67 7.24 2.28
CA ALA A 101 -8.72 6.17 2.02
C ALA A 101 -7.86 5.86 3.26
N LYS A 102 -7.45 4.61 3.38
CA LYS A 102 -6.42 4.19 4.33
C LYS A 102 -5.35 3.34 3.66
N VAL A 103 -4.22 3.21 4.33
CA VAL A 103 -3.14 2.31 3.95
C VAL A 103 -3.14 1.10 4.87
N ILE A 104 -3.13 -0.10 4.28
CA ILE A 104 -2.85 -1.35 4.98
C ILE A 104 -1.44 -1.78 4.59
N THR A 105 -0.58 -2.03 5.57
CA THR A 105 0.76 -2.59 5.34
C THR A 105 0.71 -4.11 5.53
N ILE A 106 1.32 -4.83 4.59
CA ILE A 106 1.45 -6.29 4.62
C ILE A 106 2.95 -6.59 4.66
N GLU A 107 3.41 -7.17 5.76
CA GLU A 107 4.82 -7.50 6.02
C GLU A 107 5.10 -8.99 5.77
N PHE A 108 6.36 -9.31 5.52
CA PHE A 108 6.86 -10.68 5.32
C PHE A 108 8.35 -10.80 5.69
#